data_AF-A0A370FGG9-F1
#
_entry.id   AF-A0A370FGG9-F1
#
_cell.length_a   1.000
_cell.length_b   1.000
_cell.length_c   1.000
_cell.angle_alpha   90.00
_cell.angle_beta   90.00
_cell.angle_gamma   90.00
#
_symmetry.space_group_name_H-M   'P 1'
#
loop_
_entity.id
_entity.type
_entity.pdbx_description
1 polymer ?
#
loop_
_entity_poly.entity_id
_entity_poly.type
_entity_poly.pdbx_seq_one_letter_code
_entity_poly.pdbx_strand_id
1 'polypeptide(L)'
;MSGQPAAPKGTRSAAAAAADGPLESPPTGPAPPAPGIGVQAPVGGIETGALLGIVEQAGAGIATLIEGLSREELLRSRLTRQEVLRLLARMAAALGTLAPGVRARMPELDWEGWQSLAQRLALPPGPALDDTLAFGCEAVLPATLLWLRVYRQGQPELFQMVP
;
A
#
# COMPACT_ATOMS: atom_id res chain seq x y z
N MET A 1 16.84 49.20 -0.81
CA MET A 1 15.85 50.31 -0.88
C MET A 1 15.35 50.40 -2.31
N SER A 2 14.10 50.85 -2.51
CA SER A 2 13.25 50.72 -3.71
C SER A 2 12.48 49.40 -3.71
N GLY A 3 11.16 49.33 -3.64
CA GLY A 3 10.12 50.36 -3.61
C GLY A 3 8.81 49.68 -4.00
N GLN A 4 7.85 49.60 -3.07
CA GLN A 4 6.48 49.17 -3.35
C GLN A 4 5.61 50.40 -3.61
N PRO A 5 4.64 50.32 -4.54
CA PRO A 5 3.23 50.48 -4.15
C PRO A 5 2.30 49.56 -4.97
N ALA A 6 1.34 48.86 -4.36
CA ALA A 6 -0.03 49.27 -3.99
C ALA A 6 -1.09 48.83 -5.02
N ALA A 7 -2.07 48.07 -4.53
CA ALA A 7 -3.30 47.70 -5.22
C ALA A 7 -4.23 48.91 -5.41
N PRO A 8 -5.26 48.75 -6.26
CA PRO A 8 -6.57 49.29 -5.88
C PRO A 8 -7.70 48.24 -5.88
N LYS A 9 -8.54 48.37 -4.84
CA LYS A 9 -9.89 47.81 -4.68
C LYS A 9 -10.89 48.56 -5.56
N GLY A 10 -11.83 47.82 -6.13
CA GLY A 10 -13.27 48.13 -6.06
C GLY A 10 -13.90 48.89 -7.22
N THR A 11 -15.03 48.35 -7.72
CA THR A 11 -16.37 48.99 -7.89
C THR A 11 -17.29 47.95 -8.55
N ARG A 12 -18.28 47.36 -7.87
CA ARG A 12 -19.69 47.79 -7.67
C ARG A 12 -20.44 48.17 -8.96
N SER A 13 -21.45 47.37 -9.33
CA SER A 13 -22.82 47.77 -9.76
C SER A 13 -23.58 46.48 -10.14
N ALA A 14 -24.58 45.98 -9.40
CA ALA A 14 -25.93 46.47 -9.05
C ALA A 14 -27.03 46.09 -10.07
N ALA A 15 -28.23 45.86 -9.50
CA ALA A 15 -29.56 45.60 -10.09
C ALA A 15 -29.83 44.13 -10.52
N ALA A 16 -30.58 43.31 -9.76
CA ALA A 16 -31.99 43.39 -9.32
C ALA A 16 -33.00 43.15 -10.44
N ALA A 17 -33.65 41.98 -10.43
CA ALA A 17 -35.04 41.80 -10.84
C ALA A 17 -35.56 40.44 -10.33
N ALA A 18 -36.67 40.51 -9.60
CA ALA A 18 -37.40 39.39 -9.05
C ALA A 18 -38.13 38.61 -10.15
N ALA A 19 -38.27 37.30 -9.96
CA ALA A 19 -39.39 36.53 -10.50
C ALA A 19 -39.65 35.32 -9.60
N ASP A 20 -40.78 35.43 -8.91
CA ASP A 20 -41.54 34.40 -8.23
C ASP A 20 -41.98 33.33 -9.25
N GLY A 21 -41.79 32.05 -8.96
CA GLY A 21 -42.17 30.92 -9.83
C GLY A 21 -41.74 29.57 -9.24
N PRO A 22 -42.50 28.49 -9.47
CA PRO A 22 -42.91 27.55 -8.41
C PRO A 22 -41.89 26.46 -8.07
N LEU A 23 -42.06 25.89 -6.87
CA LEU A 23 -41.42 24.66 -6.39
C LEU A 23 -41.59 23.52 -7.41
N GLU A 24 -40.58 23.29 -8.23
CA GLU A 24 -40.50 22.11 -9.10
C GLU A 24 -40.06 20.91 -8.26
N SER A 25 -40.97 19.94 -8.12
CA SER A 25 -40.75 18.65 -7.48
C SER A 25 -39.51 17.93 -8.05
N PRO A 26 -38.78 17.14 -7.24
CA PRO A 26 -37.59 16.43 -7.72
C PRO A 26 -37.97 15.42 -8.81
N PRO A 27 -37.10 15.18 -9.82
CA PRO A 27 -37.32 14.11 -10.77
C PRO A 27 -37.21 12.76 -10.07
N THR A 28 -38.34 12.06 -9.90
CA THR A 28 -38.38 10.62 -9.65
C THR A 28 -37.95 9.89 -10.92
N GLY A 29 -36.65 9.92 -11.20
CA GLY A 29 -36.02 8.97 -12.11
C GLY A 29 -35.79 7.65 -11.37
N PRO A 30 -35.93 6.48 -12.02
CA PRO A 30 -35.58 5.21 -11.39
C PRO A 30 -34.12 5.27 -10.94
N ALA A 31 -33.87 4.82 -9.71
CA ALA A 31 -32.55 4.67 -9.15
C ALA A 31 -31.64 3.89 -10.14
N PRO A 32 -30.35 4.26 -10.28
CA PRO A 32 -29.42 3.46 -11.07
C PRO A 32 -29.45 2.02 -10.53
N PRO A 33 -29.44 0.99 -11.40
CA PRO A 33 -29.34 -0.37 -10.93
C PRO A 33 -28.09 -0.47 -10.06
N ALA A 34 -28.27 -0.98 -8.84
CA ALA A 34 -27.15 -1.36 -7.97
C ALA A 34 -26.14 -2.13 -8.82
N PRO A 35 -24.82 -1.87 -8.69
CA PRO A 35 -23.82 -2.67 -9.37
C PRO A 35 -24.15 -4.12 -9.05
N GLY A 36 -24.45 -4.87 -10.12
CA GLY A 36 -24.90 -6.24 -10.00
C GLY A 36 -23.99 -6.94 -9.01
N ILE A 37 -24.58 -7.76 -8.15
CA ILE A 37 -23.85 -8.79 -7.44
C ILE A 37 -23.29 -9.69 -8.54
N GLY A 38 -22.17 -9.27 -9.14
CA GLY A 38 -21.24 -10.16 -9.74
C GLY A 38 -20.96 -11.13 -8.64
N VAL A 39 -21.37 -12.38 -8.87
CA VAL A 39 -20.83 -13.51 -8.14
C VAL A 39 -19.31 -13.35 -8.26
N GLN A 40 -18.70 -12.69 -7.27
CA GLN A 40 -17.28 -12.78 -7.05
C GLN A 40 -17.09 -14.27 -6.79
N ALA A 41 -16.52 -14.97 -7.77
CA ALA A 41 -15.99 -16.30 -7.54
C ALA A 41 -15.22 -16.27 -6.22
N PRO A 42 -15.27 -17.32 -5.38
CA PRO A 42 -14.51 -17.34 -4.13
C PRO A 42 -13.03 -17.16 -4.49
N VAL A 43 -12.54 -15.92 -4.41
CA VAL A 43 -11.15 -15.60 -4.75
C VAL A 43 -10.33 -16.34 -3.72
N GLY A 44 -9.60 -17.35 -4.17
CA GLY A 44 -9.08 -18.47 -3.39
C GLY A 44 -8.60 -18.04 -2.00
N GLY A 45 -9.44 -18.28 -0.98
CA GLY A 45 -9.12 -17.96 0.41
C GLY A 45 -7.84 -18.67 0.84
N ILE A 46 -7.68 -19.93 0.43
CA ILE A 46 -6.45 -20.69 0.64
C ILE A 46 -5.23 -20.01 -0.01
N GLU A 47 -5.32 -19.60 -1.27
CA GLU A 47 -4.20 -18.97 -1.97
C GLU A 47 -3.81 -17.66 -1.31
N THR A 48 -4.79 -16.80 -1.01
CA THR A 48 -4.58 -15.52 -0.34
C THR A 48 -3.97 -15.73 1.04
N GLY A 49 -4.54 -16.62 1.85
CA GLY A 49 -4.03 -16.96 3.18
C GLY A 49 -2.62 -17.53 3.13
N ALA A 50 -2.31 -18.38 2.15
CA ALA A 50 -0.98 -18.94 1.96
C ALA A 50 0.05 -17.86 1.56
N LEU A 51 -0.30 -16.97 0.62
CA LEU A 51 0.56 -15.86 0.21
C LEU A 51 0.84 -14.92 1.38
N LEU A 52 -0.18 -14.53 2.15
CA LEU A 52 0.00 -13.69 3.34
C LEU A 52 0.82 -14.40 4.42
N GLY A 53 0.61 -15.70 4.63
CA GLY A 53 1.43 -16.51 5.53
C GLY A 53 2.90 -16.56 5.13
N ILE A 54 3.20 -16.66 3.83
CA ILE A 54 4.57 -16.58 3.29
C ILE A 54 5.21 -15.23 3.63
N VAL A 55 4.47 -14.13 3.44
CA VAL A 55 4.98 -12.77 3.70
C VAL A 55 5.34 -12.62 5.18
N GLU A 56 4.46 -13.05 6.08
CA GLU A 56 4.70 -12.94 7.51
C GLU A 56 5.84 -13.83 8.00
N GLN A 57 5.90 -15.08 7.53
CA GLN A 57 6.97 -15.99 7.91
C GLN A 57 8.32 -15.47 7.42
N ALA A 58 8.40 -14.98 6.18
CA ALA A 58 9.61 -14.40 5.64
C ALA A 58 10.01 -13.11 6.39
N GLY A 59 9.03 -12.24 6.68
CA GLY A 59 9.27 -11.01 7.41
C GLY A 59 9.72 -11.24 8.85
N ALA A 60 9.12 -12.19 9.56
CA ALA A 60 9.57 -12.61 10.89
C ALA A 60 10.98 -13.19 10.85
N GLY A 61 11.29 -14.01 9.84
CA GLY A 61 12.64 -14.54 9.61
C GLY A 61 13.67 -13.44 9.42
N ILE A 62 13.37 -12.41 8.63
CA ILE A 62 14.26 -11.24 8.48
C ILE A 62 14.43 -10.53 9.82
N ALA A 63 13.32 -10.24 10.52
CA ALA A 63 13.37 -9.53 11.80
C ALA A 63 14.27 -10.24 12.82
N THR A 64 14.22 -11.58 12.90
CA THR A 64 15.14 -12.37 13.73
C THR A 64 16.59 -12.30 13.23
N LEU A 65 16.83 -12.40 11.92
CA LEU A 65 18.18 -12.40 11.35
C LEU A 65 18.93 -11.07 11.55
N ILE A 66 18.20 -9.96 11.56
CA ILE A 66 18.78 -8.62 11.70
C ILE A 66 18.69 -8.07 13.12
N GLU A 67 18.13 -8.83 14.06
CA GLU A 67 17.96 -8.38 15.44
C GLU A 67 19.30 -8.01 16.07
N GLY A 68 19.40 -6.78 16.56
CA GLY A 68 20.62 -6.25 17.18
C GLY A 68 21.76 -5.93 16.20
N LEU A 69 21.56 -6.08 14.89
CA LEU A 69 22.55 -5.71 13.88
C LEU A 69 22.38 -4.24 13.46
N SER A 70 23.49 -3.52 13.39
CA SER A 70 23.57 -2.27 12.63
C SER A 70 23.52 -2.53 11.12
N ARG A 71 23.25 -1.47 10.36
CA ARG A 71 23.30 -1.49 8.89
C ARG A 71 24.65 -2.01 8.39
N GLU A 72 25.76 -1.51 8.94
CA GLU A 72 27.10 -1.93 8.51
C GLU A 72 27.36 -3.41 8.82
N GLU A 73 26.86 -3.93 9.94
CA GLU A 73 27.00 -5.35 10.30
C GLU A 73 26.20 -6.27 9.37
N LEU A 74 24.96 -5.89 9.06
CA LEU A 74 24.14 -6.59 8.08
C LEU A 74 24.85 -6.66 6.72
N LEU A 75 25.36 -5.53 6.22
CA LEU A 75 25.98 -5.46 4.90
C LEU A 75 27.35 -6.16 4.83
N ARG A 76 28.07 -6.23 5.95
CA ARG A 76 29.37 -6.94 6.05
C ARG A 76 29.20 -8.46 6.08
N SER A 77 28.11 -8.97 6.66
CA SER A 77 27.84 -10.40 6.70
C SER A 77 27.30 -10.91 5.37
N ARG A 78 28.14 -11.58 4.58
CA ARG A 78 27.73 -12.17 3.29
C ARG A 78 26.54 -13.10 3.43
N LEU A 79 26.55 -13.99 4.43
CA LEU A 79 25.49 -14.98 4.66
C LEU A 79 24.18 -14.30 5.05
N THR A 80 24.22 -13.41 6.05
CA THR A 80 23.01 -12.71 6.53
C THR A 80 22.43 -11.85 5.42
N ARG A 81 23.26 -11.07 4.71
CA ARG A 81 22.80 -10.24 3.59
C ARG A 81 22.12 -11.05 2.50
N GLN A 82 22.71 -12.18 2.10
CA GLN A 82 22.12 -13.06 1.07
C GLN A 82 20.77 -13.63 1.50
N GLU A 83 20.65 -14.04 2.76
CA GLU A 83 19.40 -14.61 3.26
C GLU A 83 18.31 -13.54 3.42
N VAL A 84 18.66 -12.35 3.92
CA VAL A 84 17.75 -11.20 3.99
C VAL A 84 17.26 -10.79 2.61
N LEU A 85 18.16 -10.73 1.62
CA LEU A 85 17.79 -10.46 0.22
C LEU A 85 16.78 -11.49 -0.29
N ARG A 86 17.05 -12.77 -0.06
CA ARG A 86 16.20 -13.88 -0.49
C ARG A 86 14.80 -13.79 0.14
N LEU A 87 14.72 -13.49 1.43
CA LEU A 87 13.46 -13.36 2.16
C LEU A 87 12.68 -12.12 1.72
N LEU A 88 13.33 -10.97 1.53
CA LEU A 88 12.69 -9.76 1.03
C LEU A 88 12.13 -9.97 -0.38
N ALA A 89 12.89 -10.62 -1.27
CA ALA A 89 12.44 -10.96 -2.60
C ALA A 89 11.23 -11.92 -2.56
N ARG A 90 11.22 -12.88 -1.63
CA ARG A 90 10.09 -13.80 -1.42
C ARG A 90 8.84 -13.05 -0.95
N MET A 91 8.96 -12.09 -0.03
CA MET A 91 7.84 -11.24 0.38
C MET A 91 7.30 -10.44 -0.81
N ALA A 92 8.19 -9.77 -1.56
CA ALA A 92 7.83 -8.96 -2.70
C ALA A 92 7.11 -9.78 -3.80
N ALA A 93 7.59 -10.99 -4.07
CA ALA A 93 6.94 -11.92 -4.99
C ALA A 93 5.54 -12.32 -4.52
N ALA A 94 5.38 -12.71 -3.25
CA ALA A 94 4.09 -13.13 -2.71
C ALA A 94 3.05 -11.97 -2.72
N LEU A 95 3.46 -10.77 -2.32
CA LEU A 95 2.62 -9.58 -2.39
C LEU A 95 2.27 -9.21 -3.84
N GLY A 96 3.22 -9.41 -4.77
CA GLY A 96 3.03 -9.22 -6.21
C GLY A 96 2.05 -10.20 -6.86
N THR A 97 1.78 -11.35 -6.24
CA THR A 97 0.80 -12.34 -6.71
C THR A 97 -0.62 -12.07 -6.21
N LEU A 98 -0.78 -11.34 -5.10
CA LEU A 98 -2.12 -11.07 -4.53
C LEU A 98 -3.04 -10.42 -5.57
N ALA A 99 -4.28 -10.90 -5.66
CA ALA A 99 -5.27 -10.37 -6.58
C ALA A 99 -5.60 -8.89 -6.29
N PRO A 100 -5.92 -8.06 -7.30
CA PRO A 100 -6.23 -6.64 -7.09
C PRO A 100 -7.34 -6.38 -6.06
N GLY A 101 -8.37 -7.26 -6.01
CA GLY A 101 -9.45 -7.18 -5.03
C GLY A 101 -8.96 -7.37 -3.58
N VAL A 102 -7.93 -8.20 -3.35
CA VAL A 102 -7.31 -8.37 -2.03
C VAL A 102 -6.49 -7.13 -1.67
N ARG A 103 -5.71 -6.59 -2.62
CA ARG A 103 -4.92 -5.37 -2.38
C ARG A 103 -5.81 -4.18 -2.01
N ALA A 104 -6.97 -4.05 -2.66
CA ALA A 104 -7.95 -3.01 -2.36
C ALA A 104 -8.52 -3.09 -0.93
N ARG A 105 -8.52 -4.27 -0.31
CA ARG A 105 -8.94 -4.47 1.09
C ARG A 105 -7.86 -4.11 2.11
N MET A 106 -6.66 -3.82 1.63
CA MET A 106 -5.47 -3.54 2.42
C MET A 106 -4.78 -2.24 1.94
N PRO A 107 -5.48 -1.10 1.94
CA PRO A 107 -5.01 0.14 1.32
C PRO A 107 -3.79 0.77 2.02
N GLU A 108 -3.58 0.49 3.31
CA GLU A 108 -2.45 1.02 4.09
C GLU A 108 -1.10 0.35 3.77
N LEU A 109 -1.12 -0.77 3.05
CA LEU A 109 0.13 -1.34 2.52
C LEU A 109 0.56 -0.54 1.30
N ASP A 110 1.84 -0.16 1.27
CA ASP A 110 2.44 0.53 0.12
C ASP A 110 2.69 -0.43 -1.05
N TRP A 111 1.66 -0.66 -1.85
CA TRP A 111 1.70 -1.56 -3.01
C TRP A 111 2.65 -1.09 -4.11
N GLU A 112 2.78 0.22 -4.30
CA GLU A 112 3.72 0.80 -5.27
C GLU A 112 5.16 0.67 -4.77
N GLY A 113 5.39 0.93 -3.48
CA GLY A 113 6.66 0.75 -2.81
C GLY A 113 7.14 -0.70 -2.90
N TRP A 114 6.27 -1.69 -2.68
CA TRP A 114 6.61 -3.10 -2.83
C TRP A 114 6.95 -3.49 -4.27
N GLN A 115 6.23 -2.97 -5.26
CA GLN A 115 6.55 -3.20 -6.69
C GLN A 115 7.90 -2.58 -7.06
N SER A 116 8.16 -1.35 -6.60
CA SER A 116 9.44 -0.66 -6.80
C SER A 116 10.59 -1.39 -6.11
N LEU A 117 10.35 -1.89 -4.89
CA LEU A 117 11.31 -2.68 -4.13
C LEU A 117 11.64 -3.98 -4.87
N ALA A 118 10.63 -4.70 -5.39
CA ALA A 118 10.83 -5.94 -6.14
C ALA A 118 11.78 -5.74 -7.34
N GLN A 119 11.60 -4.66 -8.10
CA GLN A 119 12.46 -4.34 -9.23
C GLN A 119 13.91 -4.05 -8.80
N ARG A 120 14.08 -3.31 -7.71
CA ARG A 120 15.42 -2.98 -7.18
C ARG A 120 16.14 -4.19 -6.57
N LEU A 121 15.41 -5.13 -5.97
CA LEU A 121 15.99 -6.37 -5.43
C LEU A 121 16.52 -7.31 -6.52
N ALA A 122 16.05 -7.15 -7.77
CA ALA A 122 16.53 -7.91 -8.92
C ALA A 122 17.81 -7.34 -9.56
N LEU A 123 18.31 -6.19 -9.08
CA LEU A 123 19.54 -5.60 -9.58
C LEU A 123 20.77 -6.48 -9.26
N PRO A 124 21.84 -6.39 -10.07
CA PRO A 124 23.11 -7.01 -9.74
C PRO A 124 23.65 -6.54 -8.38
N PRO A 125 24.47 -7.36 -7.69
CA PRO A 125 25.10 -6.96 -6.44
C PRO A 125 25.90 -5.66 -6.57
N GLY A 126 25.71 -4.75 -5.63
CA GLY A 126 26.41 -3.46 -5.58
C GLY A 126 25.73 -2.48 -4.61
N PRO A 127 26.25 -1.24 -4.51
CA PRO A 127 25.78 -0.25 -3.53
C PRO A 127 24.27 0.02 -3.60
N ALA A 128 23.69 0.07 -4.81
CA ALA A 128 22.25 0.29 -4.98
C ALA A 128 21.41 -0.85 -4.39
N LEU A 129 21.87 -2.10 -4.49
CA LEU A 129 21.20 -3.25 -3.88
C LEU A 129 21.37 -3.23 -2.37
N ASP A 130 22.56 -2.88 -1.88
CA ASP A 130 22.83 -2.74 -0.44
C ASP A 130 21.95 -1.64 0.20
N ASP A 131 21.78 -0.50 -0.47
CA ASP A 131 20.88 0.57 -0.05
C ASP A 131 19.41 0.11 -0.06
N THR A 132 19.00 -0.60 -1.10
CA THR A 132 17.66 -1.18 -1.21
C THR A 132 17.38 -2.17 -0.08
N LEU A 133 18.35 -3.02 0.25
CA LEU A 133 18.24 -4.02 1.30
C LEU A 133 18.14 -3.38 2.68
N ALA A 134 18.99 -2.38 2.97
CA ALA A 134 18.93 -1.63 4.22
C ALA A 134 17.57 -0.92 4.37
N PHE A 135 17.12 -0.19 3.35
CA PHE A 135 15.82 0.46 3.35
C PHE A 135 14.66 -0.53 3.54
N GLY A 136 14.73 -1.68 2.86
CA GLY A 136 13.75 -2.75 3.02
C GLY A 136 13.64 -3.25 4.45
N CYS A 137 14.76 -3.40 5.14
CA CYS A 137 14.81 -3.87 6.54
C CYS A 137 14.37 -2.80 7.55
N GLU A 138 14.81 -1.56 7.35
CA GLU A 138 14.63 -0.47 8.33
C GLU A 138 13.25 0.18 8.23
N ALA A 139 12.65 0.21 7.05
CA ALA A 139 11.38 0.93 6.82
C ALA A 139 10.25 0.03 6.31
N VAL A 140 10.48 -0.68 5.19
CA VAL A 140 9.39 -1.38 4.49
C VAL A 140 8.88 -2.59 5.27
N LEU A 141 9.81 -3.40 5.77
CA LEU A 141 9.52 -4.61 6.56
C LEU A 141 8.71 -4.30 7.83
N PRO A 142 9.15 -3.43 8.76
CA PRO A 142 8.41 -3.19 10.00
C PRO A 142 7.03 -2.59 9.75
N ALA A 143 6.92 -1.65 8.79
CA ALA A 143 5.63 -1.08 8.41
C ALA A 143 4.67 -2.16 7.86
N THR A 144 5.18 -3.06 7.03
CA THR A 144 4.38 -4.16 6.47
C THR A 144 3.92 -5.12 7.56
N LEU A 145 4.81 -5.57 8.44
CA LEU A 145 4.46 -6.49 9.52
C LEU A 145 3.46 -5.89 10.51
N LEU A 146 3.57 -4.59 10.80
CA LEU A 146 2.60 -3.85 11.60
C LEU A 146 1.20 -3.95 10.98
N TRP A 147 1.08 -3.58 9.71
CA TRP A 147 -0.22 -3.58 9.03
C TRP A 147 -0.79 -4.98 8.84
N LEU A 148 0.03 -5.99 8.53
CA LEU A 148 -0.45 -7.38 8.45
C LEU A 148 -1.08 -7.84 9.76
N ARG A 149 -0.50 -7.45 10.91
CA ARG A 149 -1.09 -7.72 12.22
C ARG A 149 -2.45 -7.03 12.38
N VAL A 150 -2.57 -5.76 11.99
CA VAL A 150 -3.84 -5.02 12.05
C VAL A 150 -4.89 -5.67 11.16
N TYR A 151 -4.55 -6.01 9.91
CA TYR A 151 -5.47 -6.67 8.99
C TYR A 151 -5.89 -8.06 9.47
N ARG A 152 -4.99 -8.83 10.06
CA ARG A 152 -5.36 -10.13 10.64
C ARG A 152 -6.39 -9.99 11.77
N GLN A 153 -6.30 -8.93 12.56
CA GLN A 153 -7.26 -8.68 13.64
C GLN A 153 -8.61 -8.21 13.11
N GLY A 154 -8.62 -7.34 12.08
CA GLY A 154 -9.84 -6.77 11.52
C GLY A 154 -10.54 -7.61 10.44
N GLN A 155 -9.79 -8.44 9.73
CA GLN A 155 -10.22 -9.26 8.58
C GLN A 155 -9.54 -10.64 8.62
N PRO A 156 -9.75 -11.45 9.68
CA PRO A 156 -9.06 -12.72 9.86
C PRO A 156 -9.28 -13.72 8.71
N GLU A 157 -10.41 -13.64 8.01
CA GLU A 157 -10.76 -14.48 6.86
C GLU A 157 -9.78 -14.36 5.69
N LEU A 158 -9.07 -13.22 5.55
CA LEU A 158 -8.01 -13.07 4.54
C LEU A 158 -6.81 -13.99 4.80
N PHE A 159 -6.60 -14.38 6.06
CA PHE A 159 -5.43 -15.13 6.51
C PHE A 159 -5.73 -16.61 6.75
N GLN A 160 -6.98 -17.03 6.52
CA GLN A 160 -7.41 -18.40 6.74
C GLN A 160 -7.10 -19.27 5.53
N MET A 161 -6.53 -20.45 5.77
CA MET A 161 -6.35 -21.50 4.77
C MET A 161 -7.49 -22.51 4.88
N VAL A 162 -8.73 -22.06 4.63
CA VAL A 162 -9.94 -22.89 4.70
C VAL A 162 -10.45 -23.15 3.28
N PRO A 163 -10.76 -24.41 2.90
CA PRO A 163 -11.28 -24.77 1.58
C PRO A 163 -12.68 -24.25 1.27
#